data_AF-A0A821N6T4-F1
#
_entry.id   AF-A0A821N6T4-F1
#
_cell.length_a   1.000
_cell.length_b   1.000
_cell.length_c   1.000
_cell.angle_alpha   90.00
_cell.angle_beta   90.00
_cell.angle_gamma   90.00
#
_symmetry.space_group_name_H-M   'P 1'
#
loop_
_entity.id
_entity.type
_entity.pdbx_description
1 polymer ?
#
loop_
_entity_poly.entity_id
_entity_poly.type
_entity_poly.pdbx_seq_one_letter_code
_entity_poly.pdbx_strand_id
1 'polypeptide(L)'
;MDIVKCNNCNIVICELLAFVQNKADVMDEDSILRLCSTAFTTDEITQAKKLLFESVQTITRKKRKGEGKSKRDMEDILCVIKETDPDLIPIFVARDLHRLPPVTFDHVDATRLLKDIIKLQDNVLFIKENYATKEMVLSRTSGMYEKERGCYTRQF
;
A
#
# COMPACT_ATOMS: atom_id res chain seq x y z
N MET A 1 8.45 24.76 0.78
CA MET A 1 8.46 23.46 0.08
C MET A 1 9.08 23.67 -1.28
N ASP A 2 10.16 22.96 -1.60
CA ASP A 2 10.88 23.14 -2.86
C ASP A 2 10.35 22.14 -3.89
N ILE A 3 9.53 22.65 -4.81
CA ILE A 3 9.05 21.87 -5.95
C ILE A 3 10.16 21.82 -7.00
N VAL A 4 10.60 20.62 -7.35
CA VAL A 4 11.63 20.40 -8.39
C VAL A 4 11.06 19.50 -9.47
N LYS A 5 11.07 19.98 -10.72
CA LYS A 5 10.67 19.19 -11.89
C LYS A 5 11.91 18.70 -12.62
N CYS A 6 11.94 17.42 -12.99
CA CYS A 6 12.97 16.86 -13.85
C CYS A 6 12.78 17.38 -15.29
N ASN A 7 13.83 17.91 -15.91
CA ASN A 7 13.76 18.40 -17.30
C ASN A 7 13.78 17.27 -18.33
N ASN A 8 14.16 16.06 -17.93
CA ASN A 8 14.40 14.92 -18.83
C ASN A 8 13.40 13.76 -18.61
N CYS A 9 12.56 13.85 -17.59
CA CYS A 9 11.71 12.75 -17.13
C CYS A 9 10.45 13.26 -16.45
N ASN A 10 9.36 12.47 -16.44
CA ASN A 10 8.08 12.86 -15.86
C ASN A 10 8.05 12.70 -14.32
N ILE A 11 9.12 13.15 -13.64
CA ILE A 11 9.30 13.07 -12.20
C ILE A 11 9.23 14.47 -11.60
N VAL A 12 8.41 14.62 -10.56
CA VAL A 12 8.21 15.88 -9.86
C VAL A 12 8.36 15.65 -8.36
N ILE A 13 9.24 16.42 -7.72
CA ILE A 13 9.42 16.37 -6.27
C ILE A 13 8.32 17.19 -5.61
N CYS A 14 7.44 16.51 -4.86
CA CYS A 14 6.35 17.11 -4.11
C CYS A 14 5.89 16.14 -3.01
N GLU A 15 6.27 16.38 -1.75
CA GLU A 15 5.95 15.49 -0.63
C GLU A 15 4.45 15.24 -0.47
N LEU A 16 3.62 16.28 -0.58
CA LEU A 16 2.16 16.16 -0.44
C LEU A 16 1.57 15.29 -1.55
N LEU A 17 1.86 15.59 -2.82
CA LEU A 17 1.31 14.82 -3.94
C LEU A 17 1.86 13.40 -3.95
N ALA A 18 3.12 13.20 -3.57
CA ALA A 18 3.70 11.88 -3.40
C ALA A 18 2.94 11.09 -2.33
N PHE A 19 2.63 11.70 -1.18
CA PHE A 19 1.84 11.04 -0.14
C PHE A 19 0.46 10.64 -0.66
N VAL A 20 -0.28 11.57 -1.26
CA VAL A 20 -1.65 11.32 -1.71
C VAL A 20 -1.67 10.26 -2.82
N GLN A 21 -0.79 10.36 -3.82
CA GLN A 21 -0.68 9.38 -4.92
C GLN A 21 -0.43 7.97 -4.40
N ASN A 22 0.41 7.80 -3.37
CA ASN A 22 0.72 6.48 -2.80
C ASN A 22 -0.36 5.95 -1.84
N LYS A 23 -1.25 6.81 -1.32
CA LYS A 23 -2.23 6.46 -0.28
C LYS A 23 -3.68 6.45 -0.75
N ALA A 24 -4.00 7.07 -1.89
CA ALA A 24 -5.36 7.23 -2.40
C ALA A 24 -6.14 5.91 -2.56
N ASP A 25 -5.46 4.80 -2.88
CA ASP A 25 -6.09 3.48 -3.11
C ASP A 25 -6.15 2.59 -1.86
N VAL A 26 -5.40 2.94 -0.81
CA VAL A 26 -5.21 2.08 0.37
C VAL A 26 -5.74 2.70 1.66
N MET A 27 -6.11 3.98 1.65
CA MET A 27 -6.64 4.72 2.79
C MET A 27 -7.95 5.41 2.43
N ASP A 28 -8.83 5.58 3.41
CA ASP A 28 -10.07 6.33 3.23
C ASP A 28 -9.80 7.83 3.01
N GLU A 29 -10.70 8.48 2.29
CA GLU A 29 -10.53 9.88 1.89
C GLU A 29 -10.44 10.82 3.10
N ASP A 30 -11.29 10.59 4.11
CA ASP A 30 -11.32 11.42 5.31
C ASP A 30 -10.01 11.34 6.11
N SER A 31 -9.41 10.15 6.23
CA SER A 31 -8.08 9.97 6.82
C SER A 31 -7.00 10.72 6.06
N ILE A 32 -7.00 10.63 4.72
CA ILE A 32 -6.02 11.36 3.89
C ILE A 32 -6.18 12.87 4.07
N LEU A 33 -7.42 13.38 4.00
CA LEU A 33 -7.73 14.79 4.18
C LEU A 33 -7.26 15.30 5.55
N ARG A 34 -7.53 14.53 6.61
CA ARG A 34 -7.13 14.87 7.98
C ARG A 34 -5.62 14.90 8.13
N LEU A 35 -4.91 13.84 7.71
CA LEU A 35 -3.46 13.74 7.81
C LEU A 35 -2.76 14.87 7.05
N CYS A 36 -3.20 15.15 5.82
CA CYS A 36 -2.62 16.21 5.01
C CYS A 36 -2.88 17.60 5.61
N SER A 37 -4.08 17.83 6.16
CA SER A 37 -4.42 19.11 6.82
C SER A 37 -3.63 19.35 8.10
N THR A 38 -3.19 18.29 8.79
CA THR A 38 -2.33 18.41 9.98
C THR A 38 -0.84 18.51 9.67
N ALA A 39 -0.39 17.89 8.58
CA ALA A 39 1.03 17.80 8.24
C ALA A 39 1.52 18.92 7.31
N PHE A 40 0.62 19.50 6.51
CA PHE A 40 0.96 20.52 5.52
C PHE A 40 0.18 21.81 5.76
N THR A 41 0.82 22.93 5.45
CA THR A 41 0.19 24.25 5.53
C THR A 41 -0.81 24.46 4.39
N THR A 42 -1.76 25.38 4.57
CA THR A 42 -2.73 25.73 3.52
C THR A 42 -2.07 26.23 2.24
N ASP A 43 -0.95 26.95 2.36
CA ASP A 43 -0.20 27.43 1.19
C ASP A 43 0.46 26.28 0.43
N GLU A 44 1.04 25.30 1.12
CA GLU A 44 1.59 24.10 0.50
C GLU A 44 0.52 23.29 -0.23
N ILE A 45 -0.66 23.13 0.38
CA ILE A 45 -1.81 22.47 -0.24
C ILE A 45 -2.26 23.22 -1.52
N THR A 46 -2.36 24.55 -1.45
CA THR A 46 -2.71 25.36 -2.63
C THR A 46 -1.65 25.26 -3.74
N GLN A 47 -0.36 25.25 -3.39
CA GLN A 47 0.74 25.09 -4.35
C GLN A 47 0.75 23.71 -4.99
N ALA A 48 0.56 22.65 -4.20
CA ALA A 48 0.45 21.28 -4.67
C ALA A 48 -0.73 21.10 -5.64
N LYS A 49 -1.91 21.67 -5.30
CA LYS A 49 -3.05 21.68 -6.21
C LYS A 49 -2.71 22.35 -7.54
N LYS A 50 -2.11 23.55 -7.50
CA LYS A 50 -1.73 24.26 -8.71
C LYS A 50 -0.78 23.43 -9.57
N LEU A 51 0.22 22.80 -8.95
CA LEU A 51 1.19 21.93 -9.59
C LEU A 51 0.54 20.73 -10.28
N LEU A 52 -0.37 20.03 -9.60
CA LEU A 52 -1.08 18.88 -10.14
C LEU A 52 -1.92 19.27 -11.37
N PHE A 53 -2.74 20.31 -11.25
CA PHE A 53 -3.61 20.78 -12.33
C PHE A 53 -2.84 21.36 -13.52
N GLU A 54 -1.64 21.90 -13.31
CA GLU A 54 -0.76 22.31 -14.40
C GLU A 54 -0.12 21.11 -15.11
N SER A 55 0.06 19.99 -14.42
CA SER A 55 0.77 18.84 -14.97
C SER A 55 -0.16 17.85 -15.69
N VAL A 56 -1.43 17.75 -15.28
CA VAL A 56 -2.41 16.79 -15.83
C VAL A 56 -3.27 17.39 -16.97
N GLN A 57 -3.05 18.67 -17.34
CA GLN A 57 -3.84 19.39 -18.35
C GLN A 57 -5.37 19.29 -18.14
N THR A 58 -5.82 19.20 -16.88
CA THR A 58 -7.24 19.07 -16.54
C THR A 58 -8.02 20.34 -16.88
N ILE A 59 -9.17 20.16 -17.56
CA ILE A 59 -10.02 21.23 -18.13
C ILE A 59 -10.68 22.09 -17.02
N THR A 60 -10.80 21.57 -15.79
CA THR A 60 -11.66 22.14 -14.74
C THR A 60 -10.89 22.69 -13.54
N ARG A 61 -10.28 23.87 -13.70
CA ARG A 61 -9.69 24.62 -12.57
C ARG A 61 -10.78 25.33 -11.75
N LYS A 62 -11.32 24.68 -10.72
CA LYS A 62 -12.23 25.35 -9.76
C LYS A 62 -11.43 26.23 -8.78
N LYS A 63 -11.30 27.53 -9.09
CA LYS A 63 -10.80 28.54 -8.14
C LYS A 63 -11.91 28.89 -7.16
N ARG A 64 -11.79 28.48 -5.89
CA ARG A 64 -12.75 28.78 -4.82
C ARG A 64 -12.08 29.64 -3.72
N LYS A 65 -12.81 30.61 -3.15
CA LYS A 65 -12.37 31.47 -2.03
C LYS A 65 -13.21 31.18 -0.78
N GLY A 66 -12.69 31.52 0.41
CA GLY A 66 -13.41 31.46 1.70
C GLY A 66 -12.87 30.42 2.70
N GLU A 67 -13.53 30.32 3.86
CA GLU A 67 -13.21 29.37 4.93
C GLU A 67 -13.33 27.91 4.43
N GLY A 68 -12.47 27.01 4.92
CA GLY A 68 -12.41 25.62 4.42
C GLY A 68 -11.83 25.46 3.00
N LYS A 69 -11.09 26.46 2.50
CA LYS A 69 -10.37 26.37 1.21
C LYS A 69 -9.39 25.20 1.19
N SER A 70 -8.61 25.00 2.27
CA SER A 70 -7.60 23.94 2.37
C SER A 70 -8.19 22.54 2.19
N LYS A 71 -9.31 22.26 2.89
CA LYS A 71 -10.03 20.99 2.79
C LYS A 71 -10.53 20.75 1.36
N ARG A 72 -11.18 21.75 0.76
CA ARG A 72 -11.68 21.68 -0.62
C ARG A 72 -10.56 21.55 -1.66
N ASP A 73 -9.42 22.20 -1.43
CA ASP A 73 -8.25 22.06 -2.29
C ASP A 73 -7.69 20.63 -2.23
N MET A 74 -7.70 20.00 -1.05
CA MET A 74 -7.33 18.59 -0.89
C MET A 74 -8.36 17.63 -1.51
N GLU A 75 -9.66 17.88 -1.37
CA GLU A 75 -10.72 17.11 -2.03
C GLU A 75 -10.55 17.16 -3.56
N ASP A 76 -10.28 18.35 -4.11
CA ASP A 76 -10.03 18.53 -5.54
C ASP A 76 -8.75 17.79 -5.99
N ILE A 77 -7.68 17.78 -5.19
CA ILE A 77 -6.45 17.01 -5.46
C ILE A 77 -6.77 15.50 -5.51
N LEU A 78 -7.50 14.99 -4.51
CA LEU A 78 -7.80 13.56 -4.40
C LEU A 78 -8.69 13.08 -5.54
N CYS A 79 -9.70 13.88 -5.90
CA CYS A 79 -10.57 13.64 -7.05
C CYS A 79 -9.75 13.53 -8.35
N VAL A 80 -8.86 14.49 -8.63
CA VAL A 80 -8.01 14.44 -9.84
C VAL A 80 -7.10 13.21 -9.84
N ILE A 81 -6.49 12.87 -8.70
CA ILE A 81 -5.61 11.70 -8.60
C ILE A 81 -6.37 10.39 -8.85
N LYS A 82 -7.63 10.27 -8.40
CA LYS A 82 -8.44 9.06 -8.57
C LYS A 82 -9.12 8.95 -9.94
N GLU A 83 -9.52 10.08 -10.54
CA GLU A 83 -10.27 10.10 -11.80
C GLU A 83 -9.37 10.15 -13.04
N THR A 84 -8.09 10.51 -12.87
CA THR A 84 -7.13 10.56 -13.97
C THR A 84 -6.40 9.22 -14.10
N ASP A 85 -6.20 8.77 -15.34
CA ASP A 85 -5.33 7.64 -15.66
C ASP A 85 -3.93 7.83 -15.04
N PRO A 86 -3.43 6.87 -14.22
CA PRO A 86 -2.11 6.93 -13.60
C PRO A 86 -0.96 7.21 -14.57
N ASP A 87 -1.07 6.76 -15.83
CA ASP A 87 -0.03 6.96 -16.85
C ASP A 87 0.06 8.42 -17.34
N LEU A 88 -0.99 9.21 -17.14
CA LEU A 88 -1.06 10.63 -17.49
C LEU A 88 -0.62 11.55 -16.34
N ILE A 89 -0.52 11.02 -15.12
CA ILE A 89 -0.09 11.77 -13.94
C ILE A 89 1.44 11.68 -13.82
N PRO A 90 2.16 12.79 -13.56
CA PRO A 90 3.57 12.72 -13.22
C PRO A 90 3.84 11.83 -12.01
N ILE A 91 5.03 11.25 -11.97
CA ILE A 91 5.48 10.49 -10.81
C ILE A 91 5.89 11.51 -9.73
N PHE A 92 5.08 11.63 -8.68
CA PHE A 92 5.39 12.50 -7.56
C PHE A 92 6.24 11.76 -6.54
N VAL A 93 7.39 12.34 -6.20
CA VAL A 93 8.33 11.77 -5.23
C VAL A 93 8.54 12.71 -4.06
N ALA A 94 8.77 12.14 -2.88
CA ALA A 94 9.15 12.88 -1.68
C ALA A 94 10.67 12.92 -1.57
N ARG A 95 11.27 14.10 -1.41
CA ARG A 95 12.71 14.22 -1.14
C ARG A 95 13.00 13.95 0.33
N ASP A 96 12.20 14.54 1.21
CA ASP A 96 12.31 14.38 2.65
C ASP A 96 11.16 13.52 3.19
N LEU A 97 11.45 12.25 3.48
CA LEU A 97 10.48 11.29 3.99
C LEU A 97 9.99 11.62 5.41
N HIS A 98 10.77 12.36 6.20
CA HIS A 98 10.36 12.76 7.55
C HIS A 98 9.22 13.77 7.55
N ARG A 99 8.98 14.45 6.41
CA ARG A 99 7.86 15.37 6.23
C ARG A 99 6.56 14.68 5.87
N LEU A 100 6.59 13.38 5.54
CA LEU A 100 5.38 12.64 5.22
C LEU A 100 4.57 12.38 6.50
N PRO A 101 3.23 12.53 6.45
CA PRO A 101 2.38 12.20 7.58
C PRO A 101 2.63 10.77 8.06
N PRO A 102 2.79 10.53 9.37
CA PRO A 102 2.89 9.18 9.90
C PRO A 102 1.56 8.45 9.68
N VAL A 103 1.62 7.28 9.06
CA VAL A 103 0.46 6.39 8.91
C VAL A 103 0.44 5.46 10.13
N THR A 104 -0.36 5.81 11.14
CA THR A 104 -0.59 4.96 12.32
C THR A 104 -1.61 3.86 12.00
N PHE A 105 -1.76 2.88 12.90
CA PHE A 105 -2.75 1.80 12.75
C PHE A 105 -4.19 2.29 12.61
N ASP A 106 -4.49 3.51 13.06
CA ASP A 106 -5.82 4.14 12.92
C ASP A 106 -6.20 4.38 11.47
N HIS A 107 -5.22 4.38 10.56
CA HIS A 107 -5.36 4.68 9.14
C HIS A 107 -5.21 3.43 8.25
N VAL A 108 -5.03 2.25 8.85
CA VAL A 108 -4.90 0.96 8.17
C VAL A 108 -6.14 0.13 8.50
N ASP A 109 -6.67 -0.63 7.54
CA ASP A 109 -7.73 -1.60 7.82
C ASP A 109 -7.18 -2.76 8.69
N ALA A 110 -7.08 -2.49 9.98
CA ALA A 110 -6.65 -3.43 11.00
C ALA A 110 -7.54 -4.69 11.02
N THR A 111 -8.80 -4.58 10.57
CA THR A 111 -9.72 -5.73 10.51
C THR A 111 -9.27 -6.74 9.46
N ARG A 112 -8.87 -6.28 8.28
CA ARG A 112 -8.30 -7.15 7.25
C ARG A 112 -6.99 -7.79 7.72
N LEU A 113 -6.14 -7.00 8.37
CA LEU A 113 -4.87 -7.47 8.95
C LEU A 113 -5.09 -8.56 10.01
N LEU A 114 -6.05 -8.35 10.92
CA LEU A 114 -6.43 -9.33 11.94
C LEU A 114 -7.04 -10.60 11.32
N LYS A 115 -7.88 -10.48 10.28
CA LYS A 115 -8.42 -11.63 9.55
C LYS A 115 -7.33 -12.48 8.90
N ASP A 116 -6.33 -11.84 8.32
CA ASP A 116 -5.21 -12.55 7.69
C ASP A 116 -4.32 -13.23 8.75
N ILE A 117 -4.14 -12.62 9.93
CA ILE A 117 -3.46 -13.25 11.07
C ILE A 117 -4.22 -14.49 11.57
N ILE A 118 -5.55 -14.42 11.69
CA ILE A 118 -6.37 -15.58 12.10
C ILE A 118 -6.21 -16.72 11.09
N LYS A 119 -6.33 -16.44 9.78
CA LYS A 119 -6.10 -17.45 8.73
C LYS A 119 -4.70 -18.07 8.81
N LEU A 120 -3.68 -17.26 9.10
CA LEU A 120 -2.32 -17.74 9.31
C LEU A 120 -2.22 -18.68 10.52
N GLN A 121 -2.88 -18.35 11.63
CA GLN A 121 -2.92 -19.22 12.81
C GLN A 121 -3.60 -20.55 12.50
N ASP A 122 -4.74 -20.53 11.81
CA ASP A 122 -5.46 -21.74 11.40
C ASP A 122 -4.60 -22.62 10.49
N ASN A 123 -3.92 -22.03 9.51
CA ASN A 123 -3.00 -22.75 8.64
C ASN A 123 -1.82 -23.36 9.40
N VAL A 124 -1.26 -22.65 10.38
CA VAL A 124 -0.17 -23.17 11.21
C VAL A 124 -0.65 -24.32 12.09
N LEU A 125 -1.85 -24.23 12.66
CA LEU A 125 -2.46 -25.33 13.42
C LEU A 125 -2.70 -26.55 12.55
N PHE A 126 -3.29 -26.34 11.37
CA PHE A 126 -3.50 -27.41 10.39
C PHE A 126 -2.17 -28.10 10.00
N ILE A 127 -1.12 -27.33 9.72
CA ILE A 127 0.21 -27.89 9.45
C ILE A 127 0.73 -28.67 10.67
N LYS A 128 0.59 -28.13 11.88
CA LYS A 128 1.02 -28.82 13.11
C LYS A 128 0.24 -30.10 13.39
N GLU A 129 -1.00 -30.22 12.94
CA GLU A 129 -1.78 -31.45 13.10
C GLU A 129 -1.43 -32.50 12.03
N ASN A 130 -1.03 -32.05 10.84
CA ASN A 130 -0.88 -32.92 9.68
C ASN A 130 0.58 -33.12 9.22
N TYR A 131 1.56 -32.48 9.86
CA TYR A 131 2.97 -32.67 9.50
C TYR A 131 3.47 -34.05 9.94
N ALA A 132 4.26 -34.67 9.08
CA ALA A 132 5.03 -35.85 9.43
C ALA A 132 6.44 -35.43 9.83
N THR A 133 6.94 -35.93 10.96
CA THR A 133 8.35 -35.76 11.31
C THR A 133 9.22 -36.60 10.39
N LYS A 134 10.48 -36.19 10.24
CA LYS A 134 11.47 -36.95 9.45
C LYS A 134 11.57 -38.41 9.91
N GLU A 135 11.50 -38.66 11.22
CA GLU A 135 11.54 -40.01 11.80
C GLU A 135 10.30 -40.84 11.48
N MET A 136 9.11 -40.25 11.49
CA MET A 136 7.86 -40.92 11.10
C MET A 136 7.88 -41.37 9.63
N VAL A 137 8.50 -40.57 8.76
CA VAL A 137 8.67 -40.92 7.34
C VAL A 137 9.75 -42.00 7.15
N LEU A 138 10.88 -41.90 7.86
CA LEU A 138 11.98 -42.87 7.78
C LEU A 138 11.61 -44.25 8.33
N SER A 139 10.85 -44.32 9.42
CA SER A 139 10.39 -45.58 10.00
C SER A 139 9.41 -46.33 9.09
N ARG A 140 8.49 -45.62 8.44
CA ARG A 140 7.56 -46.21 7.45
C ARG A 140 8.28 -46.71 6.19
N THR A 141 9.26 -45.96 5.69
CA THR A 141 10.04 -46.38 4.52
C THR A 141 10.91 -47.59 4.83
N SER A 142 11.57 -47.63 6.00
CA SER A 142 12.36 -48.78 6.44
C SER A 142 11.52 -50.07 6.58
N GLY A 143 10.31 -49.97 7.15
CA GLY A 143 9.39 -51.10 7.26
C GLY A 143 8.81 -51.60 5.93
N MET A 144 8.77 -50.75 4.88
CA MET A 144 8.41 -51.18 3.52
C MET A 144 9.53 -52.01 2.88
N TYR A 145 10.79 -51.60 3.02
CA TYR A 145 11.94 -52.35 2.50
C TYR A 145 12.10 -53.73 3.16
N GLU A 146 11.76 -53.88 4.45
CA GLU A 146 11.80 -55.18 5.13
C GLU A 146 10.66 -56.12 4.71
N LYS A 147 9.45 -55.59 4.47
CA LYS A 147 8.32 -56.38 3.96
C LYS A 147 8.57 -56.93 2.56
N GLU A 148 9.23 -56.16 1.69
CA GLU A 148 9.62 -56.63 0.35
C GLU A 148 10.65 -57.78 0.43
N ARG A 149 11.61 -57.74 1.37
CA ARG A 149 12.57 -58.85 1.59
C ARG A 149 11.94 -60.11 2.19
N GLY A 150 10.93 -59.96 3.06
CA GLY A 150 10.21 -61.10 3.66
C GLY A 150 9.25 -61.82 2.70
N CYS A 151 8.79 -61.15 1.64
CA CYS A 151 7.95 -61.75 0.61
C CYS A 151 8.78 -62.61 -0.37
N TYR A 152 10.00 -62.18 -0.69
CA TYR A 152 10.92 -62.92 -1.58
C TYR A 152 11.48 -64.22 -0.97
N THR A 153 11.44 -64.39 0.35
CA THR A 153 12.00 -65.56 1.06
C THR A 153 11.00 -66.68 1.32
N ARG A 154 9.70 -66.51 0.99
CA ARG A 154 8.64 -67.53 1.17
C ARG A 154 8.24 -68.27 -0.13
N GLN A 155 9.09 -68.27 -1.15
CA GLN A 155 8.83 -68.95 -2.44
C GLN A 155 9.71 -70.19 -2.70
N PHE A 156 10.39 -70.74 -1.68
CA PHE A 156 11.11 -72.01 -1.78
C PHE A 156 10.74 -72.95 -0.64
#